data_AF-A0AAD9XL46-F1
#
_entry.id   AF-A0AAD9XL46-F1
#
_cell.length_a   1.000
_cell.length_b   1.000
_cell.length_c   1.000
_cell.angle_alpha   90.00
_cell.angle_beta   90.00
_cell.angle_gamma   90.00
#
_symmetry.space_group_name_H-M   'P 1'
#
loop_
_entity.id
_entity.type
_entity.pdbx_description
1 polymer ?
#
loop_
_entity_poly.entity_id
_entity_poly.type
_entity_poly.pdbx_seq_one_letter_code
_entity_poly.pdbx_strand_id
1 'polypeptide(L)'
;MLSSLDHVSLRLRTIHIGSTDIVHCLHLLRELLSFGDGDRVMKDGKLLGWEQMPCATNLVEAGIKLKKGDYNNGLYIKFKDGVLEIPPMIVDDMTEAFFRNIICFEQCWPGCTAKFTSYAIILDNLINTTKDIDIL
;
A
#
# COMPACT_ATOMS: atom_id res chain seq x y z
N MET A 1 -35.61 -9.57 -9.78
CA MET A 1 -35.36 -10.24 -8.49
C MET A 1 -34.07 -11.02 -8.65
N LEU A 2 -32.92 -10.55 -8.14
CA LEU A 2 -32.48 -10.72 -6.73
C LEU A 2 -32.74 -12.18 -6.29
N SER A 3 -31.80 -13.01 -5.82
CA SER A 3 -30.45 -12.90 -5.28
C SER A 3 -30.03 -14.37 -4.99
N SER A 4 -28.77 -14.79 -5.09
CA SER A 4 -27.89 -15.10 -3.94
C SER A 4 -27.04 -16.31 -4.37
N LEU A 5 -25.74 -16.14 -4.66
CA LEU A 5 -24.61 -16.39 -3.75
C LEU A 5 -24.54 -17.85 -3.27
N ASP A 6 -23.47 -18.56 -3.68
CA ASP A 6 -22.50 -19.21 -2.79
C ASP A 6 -21.78 -20.38 -3.47
N HIS A 7 -20.68 -20.11 -4.18
CA HIS A 7 -19.64 -21.13 -4.41
C HIS A 7 -18.27 -20.49 -4.64
N VAL A 8 -17.68 -19.92 -3.58
CA VAL A 8 -16.22 -19.97 -3.41
C VAL A 8 -15.94 -20.24 -1.94
N SER A 9 -15.75 -21.52 -1.61
CA SER A 9 -15.22 -21.93 -0.31
C SER A 9 -13.76 -21.52 -0.23
N LEU A 10 -13.48 -20.34 0.34
CA LEU A 10 -12.13 -20.02 0.80
C LEU A 10 -11.94 -20.67 2.16
N ARG A 11 -11.26 -21.82 2.17
CA ARG A 11 -10.64 -22.40 3.37
C ARG A 11 -9.72 -21.35 3.97
N LEU A 12 -10.21 -20.63 4.98
CA LEU A 12 -9.36 -19.92 5.92
C LEU A 12 -8.60 -21.00 6.70
N ARG A 13 -7.32 -21.20 6.36
CA ARG A 13 -6.42 -21.95 7.24
C ARG A 13 -6.17 -21.05 8.44
N THR A 14 -6.82 -21.37 9.56
CA THR A 14 -6.47 -20.83 10.86
C THR A 14 -5.01 -21.14 11.12
N ILE A 15 -4.17 -20.09 11.18
CA ILE A 15 -2.78 -20.23 11.61
C ILE A 15 -2.83 -20.46 13.12
N HIS A 16 -2.60 -21.71 13.53
CA HIS A 16 -2.39 -22.04 14.93
C HIS A 16 -1.02 -21.51 15.33
N ILE A 17 -0.99 -20.31 15.90
CA ILE A 17 0.19 -19.80 16.60
C ILE A 17 0.28 -20.58 17.91
N GLY A 18 1.31 -21.41 18.02
CA GLY A 18 1.62 -22.15 19.24
C GLY A 18 1.70 -21.20 20.43
N SER A 19 0.96 -21.51 21.49
CA SER A 19 0.86 -20.71 22.70
C SER A 19 2.24 -20.39 23.30
N THR A 20 2.68 -19.14 23.16
CA THR A 20 3.50 -18.40 24.14
C THR A 20 3.45 -16.92 23.78
N ASP A 21 3.30 -16.08 24.80
CA ASP A 21 2.96 -14.65 24.75
C ASP A 21 3.70 -13.83 23.66
N ILE A 22 2.94 -13.05 22.89
CA ILE A 22 3.48 -12.09 21.92
C ILE A 22 4.00 -10.88 22.71
N VAL A 23 5.31 -10.80 22.95
CA VAL A 23 5.89 -9.76 23.82
C VAL A 23 6.26 -8.45 23.08
N HIS A 24 6.28 -8.39 21.74
CA HIS A 24 6.50 -7.11 21.04
C HIS A 24 6.20 -7.14 19.53
N CYS A 25 5.80 -6.00 18.94
CA CYS A 25 5.65 -5.78 17.49
C CYS A 25 6.90 -6.15 16.68
N LEU A 26 8.09 -6.05 17.29
CA LEU A 26 9.37 -6.42 16.67
C LEU A 26 9.53 -7.94 16.49
N HIS A 27 8.90 -8.74 17.33
CA HIS A 27 8.93 -10.20 17.21
C HIS A 27 8.10 -10.66 16.00
N LEU A 28 6.94 -10.01 15.77
CA LEU A 28 6.11 -10.25 14.60
C LEU A 28 6.80 -9.79 13.30
N LEU A 29 7.50 -8.65 13.33
CA LEU A 29 8.26 -8.14 12.18
C LEU A 29 9.38 -9.10 11.75
N ARG A 30 10.07 -9.70 12.73
CA ARG A 30 11.13 -10.70 12.50
C ARG A 30 10.58 -11.97 11.86
N GLU A 31 9.43 -12.44 12.31
CA GLU A 31 8.76 -13.60 11.73
C GLU A 31 8.28 -13.29 10.31
N LEU A 32 7.59 -12.17 10.07
CA LEU A 32 7.06 -11.80 8.75
C LEU A 32 8.15 -11.60 7.69
N LEU A 33 9.28 -10.98 8.04
CA LEU A 33 10.43 -10.85 7.13
C LEU A 33 11.10 -12.20 6.83
N SER A 34 10.94 -13.19 7.70
CA SER A 34 11.38 -14.57 7.48
C SER A 34 10.36 -15.40 6.66
N PHE A 35 9.11 -14.94 6.54
CA PHE A 35 8.03 -15.58 5.78
C PHE A 35 7.85 -15.03 4.35
N GLY A 36 8.75 -14.16 3.89
CA GLY A 36 8.72 -13.53 2.57
C GLY A 36 8.99 -14.43 1.34
N ASP A 37 8.66 -15.72 1.41
CA ASP A 37 8.68 -16.64 0.26
C ASP A 37 7.28 -17.19 -0.05
N GLY A 38 6.29 -16.29 -0.04
CA GLY A 38 4.89 -16.59 -0.38
C GLY A 38 4.56 -16.26 -1.83
N ASP A 39 4.40 -17.30 -2.65
CA ASP A 39 3.74 -17.39 -3.96
C ASP A 39 4.02 -16.29 -5.00
N ARG A 40 5.15 -16.43 -5.68
CA ARG A 40 5.42 -15.79 -6.97
C ARG A 40 4.55 -16.44 -8.06
N VAL A 41 3.53 -15.73 -8.54
CA VAL A 41 2.80 -16.16 -9.75
C VAL A 41 3.72 -15.94 -10.97
N MET A 42 4.12 -17.04 -11.60
CA MET A 42 4.94 -17.04 -12.82
C MET A 42 4.02 -17.05 -14.05
N LYS A 43 4.24 -16.14 -15.00
CA LYS A 43 3.73 -16.26 -16.38
C LYS A 43 4.92 -16.21 -17.33
N ASP A 44 4.98 -17.16 -18.25
CA ASP A 44 5.97 -17.19 -19.35
C ASP A 44 7.44 -17.17 -18.91
N GLY A 45 7.76 -17.79 -17.77
CA GLY A 45 9.12 -17.85 -17.23
C GLY A 45 9.67 -16.52 -16.71
N LYS A 46 8.87 -15.45 -16.74
CA LYS A 46 9.14 -14.19 -16.07
C LYS A 46 8.37 -14.17 -14.76
N LEU A 47 9.05 -13.76 -13.69
CA LEU A 47 8.33 -13.24 -12.53
C LEU A 47 7.49 -12.08 -13.06
N LEU A 48 6.16 -12.17 -12.96
CA LEU A 48 5.34 -10.97 -12.97
C LEU A 48 5.63 -10.27 -11.65
N GLY A 49 6.81 -9.65 -11.57
CA GLY A 49 7.10 -8.68 -10.55
C GLY A 49 5.99 -7.64 -10.60
N TRP A 50 5.59 -7.15 -9.44
CA TRP A 50 4.70 -6.00 -9.38
C TRP A 50 5.27 -4.93 -10.32
N GLU A 51 4.53 -4.57 -11.37
CA GLU A 51 4.92 -3.45 -12.21
C GLU A 51 4.78 -2.20 -11.34
N GLN A 52 5.92 -1.68 -10.89
CA GLN A 52 5.95 -0.47 -10.09
C GLN A 52 5.28 0.66 -10.87
N MET A 53 4.45 1.43 -10.16
CA MET A 53 3.85 2.63 -10.71
C MET A 53 4.97 3.60 -11.15
N PRO A 54 4.87 4.25 -12.33
CA PRO A 54 5.88 5.21 -12.77
C PRO A 54 5.97 6.42 -11.83
N CYS A 55 7.14 7.06 -11.76
CA CYS A 55 7.35 8.25 -10.94
C CYS A 55 6.60 9.47 -11.49
N ALA A 56 6.48 10.52 -10.67
CA ALA A 56 5.73 11.73 -11.01
C ALA A 56 6.18 12.33 -12.36
N THR A 57 7.49 12.42 -12.59
CA THR A 57 8.05 12.89 -13.86
C THR A 57 7.56 12.06 -15.05
N ASN A 58 7.63 10.73 -14.98
CA ASN A 58 7.22 9.87 -16.09
C ASN A 58 5.72 9.92 -16.35
N LEU A 59 4.90 10.08 -15.30
CA LEU A 59 3.45 10.26 -15.45
C LEU A 59 3.14 11.56 -16.20
N VAL A 60 3.81 12.66 -15.84
CA VAL A 60 3.65 13.95 -16.53
C VAL A 60 4.09 13.86 -18.00
N GLU A 61 5.23 13.20 -18.27
CA GLU A 61 5.71 12.97 -19.64
C GLU A 61 4.75 12.11 -20.48
N ALA A 62 4.04 11.17 -19.84
CA ALA A 62 2.99 10.37 -20.46
C ALA A 62 1.66 11.12 -20.64
N GLY A 63 1.58 12.40 -20.25
CA GLY A 63 0.40 13.25 -20.40
C GLY A 63 -0.62 13.17 -19.25
N ILE A 64 -0.28 12.48 -18.15
CA ILE A 64 -1.09 12.47 -16.94
C ILE A 64 -0.87 13.78 -16.17
N LYS A 65 -1.98 14.41 -15.77
CA LYS A 65 -1.93 15.64 -14.96
C LYS A 65 -1.94 15.28 -13.49
N LEU A 66 -0.98 15.77 -12.75
CA LEU A 66 -0.95 15.65 -11.29
C LEU A 66 -1.63 16.88 -10.69
N LYS A 67 -2.49 16.65 -9.68
CA LYS A 67 -3.24 17.72 -9.03
C LYS A 67 -3.31 17.47 -7.53
N LYS A 68 -3.22 18.56 -6.77
CA LYS A 68 -3.49 18.55 -5.33
C LYS A 68 -4.96 18.25 -5.05
N GLY A 69 -5.21 17.20 -4.28
CA GLY A 69 -6.53 16.81 -3.79
C GLY A 69 -7.01 17.65 -2.59
N ASP A 70 -8.16 17.29 -2.03
CA ASP A 70 -8.75 17.93 -0.86
C ASP A 70 -8.25 17.29 0.45
N TYR A 71 -7.80 18.11 1.39
CA TYR A 71 -7.39 17.71 2.75
C TYR A 71 -8.48 16.97 3.51
N ASN A 72 -9.75 17.32 3.28
CA ASN A 72 -10.90 16.72 3.98
C ASN A 72 -11.20 15.31 3.49
N ASN A 73 -10.62 14.91 2.37
CA ASN A 73 -10.90 13.65 1.71
C ASN A 73 -9.95 12.53 2.17
N GLY A 74 -9.21 12.72 3.27
CA GLY A 74 -8.26 11.74 3.83
C GLY A 74 -7.12 11.37 2.88
N LEU A 75 -6.63 10.13 2.96
CA LEU A 75 -5.57 9.59 2.07
C LEU A 75 -6.10 9.03 0.74
N TYR A 76 -7.30 9.44 0.32
CA TYR A 76 -7.91 8.91 -0.89
C TYR A 76 -7.37 9.60 -2.15
N ILE A 77 -6.61 8.84 -2.94
CA ILE A 77 -6.13 9.23 -4.27
C ILE A 77 -7.22 8.96 -5.30
N LYS A 78 -7.46 9.91 -6.21
CA LYS A 78 -8.46 9.78 -7.28
C LYS A 78 -7.75 9.85 -8.63
N PHE A 79 -8.13 8.97 -9.55
CA PHE A 79 -7.71 9.05 -10.94
C PHE A 79 -8.93 9.13 -11.84
N LYS A 80 -9.07 10.23 -12.57
CA LYS A 80 -10.20 10.44 -13.48
C LYS A 80 -9.80 11.34 -14.64
N ASP A 81 -10.18 10.97 -15.86
CA ASP A 81 -9.98 11.77 -17.08
C ASP A 81 -8.52 12.20 -17.29
N GLY A 82 -7.57 11.31 -16.98
CA GLY A 82 -6.12 11.58 -17.08
C GLY A 82 -5.56 12.49 -15.98
N VAL A 83 -6.34 12.77 -14.93
CA VAL A 83 -5.91 13.56 -13.77
C VAL A 83 -5.77 12.66 -12.56
N LEU A 84 -4.57 12.63 -11.97
CA LEU A 84 -4.29 11.98 -10.69
C LEU A 84 -4.33 13.04 -9.58
N GLU A 85 -5.37 13.00 -8.77
CA GLU A 85 -5.54 13.86 -7.60
C GLU A 85 -4.96 13.18 -6.36
N ILE A 86 -3.91 13.77 -5.80
CA ILE A 86 -3.20 13.24 -4.63
C ILE A 86 -3.51 14.16 -3.44
N PRO A 87 -4.09 13.65 -2.35
CA PRO A 87 -4.36 14.47 -1.19
C PRO A 87 -3.03 14.97 -0.59
N PRO A 88 -2.93 16.26 -0.30
CA PRO A 88 -1.73 16.86 0.27
C PRO A 88 -1.49 16.39 1.70
N MET A 89 -0.22 16.32 2.07
CA MET A 89 0.25 15.97 3.40
C MET A 89 1.25 17.02 3.87
N ILE A 90 1.21 17.34 5.16
CA ILE A 90 2.27 18.12 5.81
C ILE A 90 3.28 17.12 6.33
N VAL A 91 4.53 17.26 5.91
CA VAL A 91 5.64 16.43 6.39
C VAL A 91 6.40 17.21 7.46
N ASP A 92 6.50 16.60 8.64
CA ASP A 92 7.28 17.07 9.77
C ASP A 92 8.15 15.93 10.33
N ASP A 93 8.93 16.23 11.37
CA ASP A 93 9.86 15.28 11.99
C ASP A 93 9.16 14.03 12.58
N MET A 94 7.86 14.09 12.84
CA MET A 94 7.08 13.00 13.41
C MET A 94 6.36 12.14 12.36
N THR A 95 6.23 12.66 11.13
CA THR A 95 5.43 12.06 10.05
C THR A 95 5.90 10.65 9.73
N GLU A 96 7.21 10.43 9.62
CA GLU A 96 7.78 9.11 9.31
C GLU A 96 7.44 8.06 10.39
N ALA A 97 7.61 8.41 11.67
CA ALA A 97 7.28 7.54 12.79
C ALA A 97 5.78 7.24 12.86
N PHE A 98 4.95 8.25 12.61
CA PHE A 98 3.50 8.10 12.56
C PHE A 98 3.07 7.12 11.47
N PHE A 99 3.54 7.29 10.23
CA PHE A 99 3.21 6.39 9.12
C PHE A 99 3.63 4.95 9.40
N ARG A 100 4.86 4.71 9.88
CA ARG A 100 5.31 3.35 10.21
C ARG A 100 4.45 2.68 11.27
N ASN A 101 4.05 3.42 12.31
CA ASN A 101 3.21 2.87 13.37
C ASN A 101 1.82 2.48 12.85
N ILE A 102 1.21 3.31 12.01
CA ILE A 102 -0.10 2.99 11.42
C ILE A 102 0.01 1.84 10.41
N ILE A 103 1.04 1.80 9.57
CA ILE A 103 1.28 0.68 8.65
C ILE A 103 1.46 -0.63 9.43
N CYS A 104 2.23 -0.62 10.51
CA CYS A 104 2.37 -1.78 11.38
C CYS A 104 1.02 -2.22 11.95
N PHE A 105 0.20 -1.28 12.42
CA PHE A 105 -1.15 -1.57 12.88
C PHE A 105 -2.05 -2.17 11.78
N GLU A 106 -2.04 -1.60 10.56
CA GLU A 106 -2.78 -2.13 9.40
C GLU A 106 -2.38 -3.56 9.06
N GLN A 107 -1.09 -3.89 9.17
CA GLN A 107 -0.56 -5.23 8.87
C GLN A 107 -0.80 -6.24 9.99
N CYS A 108 -0.92 -5.79 11.25
CA CYS A 108 -1.10 -6.66 12.41
C CYS A 108 -2.57 -6.98 12.72
N TRP A 109 -3.52 -6.18 12.24
CA TRP A 109 -4.93 -6.30 12.60
C TRP A 109 -5.79 -6.89 11.46
N PRO A 110 -6.34 -8.11 11.63
CA PRO A 110 -7.23 -8.71 10.65
C PRO A 110 -8.47 -7.83 10.40
N GLY A 111 -8.78 -7.57 9.13
CA GLY A 111 -9.91 -6.74 8.73
C GLY A 111 -9.63 -5.23 8.74
N CYS A 112 -8.40 -4.80 9.04
CA CYS A 112 -7.99 -3.42 8.80
C CYS A 112 -7.75 -3.17 7.29
N THR A 113 -8.17 -2.01 6.79
CA THR A 113 -7.89 -1.60 5.42
C THR A 113 -6.47 -1.06 5.33
N ALA A 114 -5.71 -1.46 4.31
CA ALA A 114 -4.32 -1.04 4.08
C ALA A 114 -4.22 0.38 3.48
N LYS A 115 -4.90 1.38 4.06
CA LYS A 115 -5.02 2.73 3.48
C LYS A 115 -3.69 3.49 3.54
N PHE A 116 -3.05 3.54 4.71
CA PHE A 116 -1.75 4.17 4.90
C PHE A 116 -0.64 3.42 4.18
N THR A 117 -0.69 2.09 4.21
CA THR A 117 0.24 1.23 3.48
C THR A 117 0.15 1.51 1.98
N SER A 118 -1.06 1.55 1.41
CA SER A 118 -1.27 1.82 -0.01
C SER A 118 -0.82 3.24 -0.40
N TYR A 119 -1.13 4.23 0.44
CA TYR A 119 -0.70 5.61 0.20
C TYR A 119 0.83 5.75 0.24
N ALA A 120 1.49 5.13 1.23
CA ALA A 120 2.95 5.12 1.33
C ALA A 120 3.61 4.46 0.12
N ILE A 121 3.09 3.33 -0.36
CA ILE A 121 3.59 2.67 -1.57
C ILE A 121 3.42 3.57 -2.81
N ILE A 122 2.31 4.30 -2.93
CA ILE A 122 2.11 5.22 -4.06
C ILE A 122 3.11 6.38 -3.99
N LEU A 123 3.35 6.96 -2.81
CA LEU A 123 4.35 8.01 -2.66
C LEU A 123 5.77 7.52 -2.95
N ASP A 124 6.13 6.33 -2.47
CA ASP A 124 7.42 5.69 -2.74
C ASP A 124 7.67 5.51 -4.25
N ASN A 125 6.63 5.11 -4.99
CA ASN A 125 6.72 4.99 -6.44
C ASN A 125 6.77 6.36 -7.16
N LEU A 126 5.96 7.32 -6.69
CA LEU A 126 5.88 8.65 -7.29
C LEU A 126 7.15 9.46 -7.10
N ILE A 127 7.82 9.32 -5.96
CA ILE A 127 8.95 10.14 -5.54
C ILE A 127 10.24 9.32 -5.64
N ASN A 128 10.85 9.33 -6.83
CA ASN A 128 12.14 8.69 -7.05
C ASN A 128 13.31 9.70 -6.95
N THR A 129 13.05 10.96 -7.28
CA THR A 129 14.04 12.03 -7.32
C THR A 129 13.52 13.31 -6.66
N THR A 130 14.40 14.26 -6.35
CA THR A 130 13.99 15.58 -5.84
C THR A 130 13.12 16.34 -6.84
N LYS A 131 13.31 16.11 -8.15
CA LYS A 131 12.46 16.67 -9.20
C LYS A 131 11.01 16.20 -9.07
N ASP A 132 10.80 14.95 -8.65
CA ASP A 132 9.45 14.43 -8.45
C ASP A 132 8.75 15.10 -7.26
N ILE A 133 9.52 15.53 -6.24
CA ILE A 133 9.00 16.33 -5.13
C ILE A 133 8.54 17.69 -5.63
N ASP A 134 9.30 18.34 -6.51
CA ASP A 134 8.94 19.66 -7.05
C ASP A 134 7.69 19.64 -7.95
N ILE A 135 7.32 18.46 -8.48
CA ILE A 135 6.14 18.26 -9.33
C ILE A 135 4.85 18.10 -8.50
N LEU A 136 4.94 17.56 -7.28
CA LEU A 136 3.82 17.18 -6.41
C LEU A 136 3.37 18.32 -5.48
#